data_AF-A0A7K5BPN9-F1
#
_entry.id   AF-A0A7K5BPN9-F1
#
_cell.length_a   1.000
_cell.length_b   1.000
_cell.length_c   1.000
_cell.angle_alpha   90.00
_cell.angle_beta   90.00
_cell.angle_gamma   90.00
#
_symmetry.space_group_name_H-M   'P 1'
#
loop_
_entity.id
_entity.type
_entity.pdbx_description
1 polymer ?
#
loop_
_entity_poly.entity_id
_entity_poly.type
_entity_poly.pdbx_seq_one_letter_code
_entity_poly.pdbx_strand_id
1 'polypeptide(L)'
;MMKFTKQNFFFLVGGMIIYVVDIGVDFWVASRYFCQGQYSWSILIMYFRGLSSIITQIFSYEWFKNDWEGTDTGKLKLAFLVHLFHCGIFIRYWFALKYGCQTAFKKTSSTGASEADPSSYIQKQAIDAVTDINMLRVFKTFLETTPQLFLQIYILMEHGKTHFYQYAAIMMSFCGISLSMVDYQISLRKSLPDKDEFQVLSKFMYLFYKLLTITSWILSISLITLLSVRISVILLIFLWICGFTWTLKQHTTFCKSKKMEYLYRTVVGIILIFSFFNIKGKRTKVCISIYYATHTVVTLGILFVYMFWKPSIIKEIYFTIVSILTISSLVLGIIFLVVYYNHFHPTTYCRPQAYSDEVDGVAGQKVRVKTGRFQNFLMQ
;
A
#
# COMPACT_ATOMS: atom_id res chain seq x y z
N MET A 1 -11.80 20.94 0.01
CA MET A 1 -11.80 19.64 0.74
C MET A 1 -12.74 18.66 0.03
N MET A 2 -12.26 17.47 -0.36
CA MET A 2 -13.01 16.49 -1.15
C MET A 2 -14.15 15.84 -0.35
N LYS A 3 -15.29 15.55 -0.99
CA LYS A 3 -16.51 15.01 -0.33
C LYS A 3 -16.48 13.49 -0.17
N PHE A 4 -16.98 13.00 0.98
CA PHE A 4 -17.20 11.58 1.20
C PHE A 4 -18.56 11.17 0.59
N THR A 5 -18.54 10.40 -0.50
CA THR A 5 -19.74 10.03 -1.26
C THR A 5 -20.29 8.66 -0.85
N LYS A 6 -21.53 8.37 -1.24
CA LYS A 6 -22.13 7.02 -1.09
C LYS A 6 -21.29 5.94 -1.78
N GLN A 7 -20.67 6.26 -2.92
CA GLN A 7 -19.77 5.35 -3.61
C GLN A 7 -18.55 4.99 -2.75
N ASN A 8 -17.94 5.97 -2.05
CA ASN A 8 -16.84 5.71 -1.13
C ASN A 8 -17.29 4.80 0.03
N PHE A 9 -18.52 4.94 0.51
CA PHE A 9 -19.08 4.06 1.53
C PHE A 9 -19.21 2.61 1.04
N PHE A 10 -19.76 2.38 -0.15
CA PHE A 10 -19.85 1.04 -0.71
C PHE A 10 -18.48 0.40 -0.96
N PHE A 11 -17.50 1.18 -1.43
CA PHE A 11 -16.13 0.71 -1.55
C PHE A 11 -15.51 0.34 -0.19
N LEU A 12 -15.80 1.09 0.87
CA LEU A 12 -15.35 0.76 2.22
C LEU A 12 -15.95 -0.56 2.72
N VAL A 13 -17.24 -0.79 2.50
CA VAL A 13 -17.92 -2.06 2.84
C VAL A 13 -17.31 -3.22 2.04
N GLY A 14 -17.16 -3.07 0.72
CA GLY A 14 -16.51 -4.07 -0.12
C GLY A 14 -15.08 -4.37 0.33
N GLY A 15 -14.33 -3.33 0.71
CA GLY A 15 -12.99 -3.46 1.25
C GLY A 15 -12.91 -4.27 2.55
N MET A 16 -13.92 -4.19 3.41
CA MET A 16 -14.05 -5.00 4.63
C MET A 16 -14.35 -6.47 4.31
N ILE A 17 -15.26 -6.71 3.36
CA ILE A 17 -15.61 -8.08 2.91
C ILE A 17 -14.38 -8.76 2.31
N ILE A 18 -13.67 -8.07 1.41
CA ILE A 18 -12.44 -8.59 0.79
C ILE A 18 -11.41 -8.95 1.86
N TYR A 19 -11.25 -8.13 2.90
CA TYR A 19 -10.33 -8.42 4.00
C TYR A 19 -10.70 -9.71 4.75
N VAL A 20 -11.99 -9.95 5.03
CA VAL A 20 -12.44 -11.19 5.69
C VAL A 20 -12.25 -12.41 4.79
N VAL A 21 -12.57 -12.28 3.50
CA VAL A 21 -12.38 -13.37 2.52
C VAL A 21 -10.91 -13.74 2.40
N ASP A 22 -10.03 -12.75 2.29
CA ASP A 22 -8.58 -12.92 2.24
C ASP A 22 -8.05 -13.67 3.47
N ILE A 23 -8.52 -13.31 4.67
CA ILE A 23 -8.23 -14.08 5.90
C ILE A 23 -8.61 -15.56 5.75
N GLY A 24 -9.82 -15.85 5.28
CA GLY A 24 -10.30 -17.21 5.12
C GLY A 24 -9.51 -17.99 4.07
N VAL A 25 -9.19 -17.36 2.95
CA VAL A 25 -8.41 -17.96 1.85
C VAL A 25 -7.00 -18.32 2.32
N ASP A 26 -6.32 -17.46 3.08
CA ASP A 26 -4.97 -17.76 3.57
C ASP A 26 -4.94 -18.98 4.49
N PHE A 27 -5.89 -19.07 5.44
CA PHE A 27 -6.01 -20.24 6.32
C PHE A 27 -6.38 -21.50 5.54
N TRP A 28 -7.28 -21.39 4.57
CA TRP A 28 -7.66 -22.50 3.71
C TRP A 28 -6.46 -23.03 2.91
N VAL A 29 -5.69 -22.15 2.27
CA VAL A 29 -4.51 -22.52 1.49
C VAL A 29 -3.43 -23.11 2.40
N ALA A 30 -3.17 -22.51 3.57
CA ALA A 30 -2.21 -23.05 4.54
C ALA A 30 -2.61 -24.45 5.02
N SER A 31 -3.90 -24.67 5.31
CA SER A 31 -4.43 -25.99 5.71
C SER A 31 -4.31 -27.01 4.58
N ARG A 32 -4.55 -26.62 3.33
CA ARG A 32 -4.40 -27.50 2.17
C ARG A 32 -2.96 -28.00 2.03
N TYR A 33 -1.97 -27.11 2.13
CA TYR A 33 -0.56 -27.51 2.11
C TYR A 33 -0.18 -28.39 3.29
N PHE A 34 -0.71 -28.11 4.49
CA PHE A 34 -0.50 -28.94 5.67
C PHE A 34 -1.03 -30.36 5.48
N CYS A 35 -2.28 -30.50 5.02
CA CYS A 35 -2.91 -31.81 4.78
C CYS A 35 -2.24 -32.60 3.64
N GLN A 36 -1.57 -31.92 2.70
CA GLN A 36 -0.80 -32.55 1.62
C GLN A 36 0.62 -32.95 2.06
N GLY A 37 0.99 -32.78 3.34
CA GLY A 37 2.31 -33.09 3.88
C GLY A 37 3.39 -32.05 3.51
N GLN A 38 3.01 -30.95 2.87
CA GLN A 38 3.93 -29.87 2.46
C GLN A 38 4.05 -28.81 3.57
N TYR A 39 4.59 -29.22 4.72
CA TYR A 39 4.62 -28.39 5.93
C TYR A 39 5.40 -27.08 5.76
N SER A 40 6.49 -27.08 5.01
CA SER A 40 7.31 -25.88 4.79
C SER A 40 6.52 -24.73 4.14
N TRP A 41 5.68 -25.03 3.15
CA TRP A 41 4.85 -24.03 2.47
C TRP A 41 3.73 -23.52 3.38
N SER A 42 3.10 -24.41 4.13
CA SER A 42 2.08 -24.03 5.12
C SER A 42 2.66 -23.09 6.18
N ILE A 43 3.82 -23.42 6.75
CA ILE A 43 4.52 -22.60 7.75
C ILE A 43 4.87 -21.23 7.17
N LEU A 44 5.37 -21.17 5.93
CA LEU A 44 5.79 -19.92 5.31
C LEU A 44 4.61 -18.97 5.04
N ILE A 45 3.47 -19.51 4.56
CA ILE A 45 2.23 -18.73 4.37
C ILE A 45 1.74 -18.16 5.70
N MET A 46 1.69 -19.01 6.74
CA MET A 46 1.28 -18.60 8.08
C MET A 46 2.25 -17.60 8.71
N TYR A 47 3.55 -17.72 8.44
CA TYR A 47 4.57 -16.78 8.90
C TYR A 47 4.35 -15.39 8.32
N PHE A 48 4.23 -15.25 7.00
CA PHE A 48 4.01 -13.96 6.36
C PHE A 48 2.70 -13.31 6.81
N ARG A 49 1.65 -14.12 6.95
CA ARG A 49 0.36 -13.70 7.50
C ARG A 49 0.46 -13.19 8.93
N GLY A 50 1.08 -13.98 9.82
CA GLY A 50 1.28 -13.61 11.22
C GLY A 50 2.11 -12.33 11.36
N LEU A 51 3.23 -12.24 10.64
CA LEU A 51 4.13 -11.08 10.65
C LEU A 51 3.41 -9.80 10.21
N SER A 52 2.74 -9.84 9.07
CA SER A 52 1.92 -8.75 8.55
C SER A 52 0.83 -8.33 9.53
N SER A 53 0.13 -9.30 10.11
CA SER A 53 -0.93 -9.03 11.08
C SER A 53 -0.37 -8.36 12.34
N ILE A 54 0.74 -8.85 12.90
CA ILE A 54 1.38 -8.24 14.08
C ILE A 54 1.77 -6.78 13.78
N ILE A 55 2.45 -6.53 12.66
CA ILE A 55 2.92 -5.18 12.29
C ILE A 55 1.72 -4.24 12.08
N THR A 56 0.68 -4.68 11.37
CA THR A 56 -0.51 -3.84 11.13
C THR A 56 -1.29 -3.55 12.41
N GLN A 57 -1.38 -4.49 13.35
CA GLN A 57 -2.00 -4.26 14.65
C GLN A 57 -1.19 -3.27 15.52
N ILE A 58 0.14 -3.35 15.50
CA ILE A 58 1.02 -2.40 16.20
C ILE A 58 0.78 -0.98 15.68
N PHE A 59 0.78 -0.78 14.37
CA PHE A 59 0.49 0.53 13.79
C PHE A 59 -0.94 0.99 14.09
N SER A 60 -1.92 0.11 13.90
CA SER A 60 -3.33 0.44 14.16
C SER A 60 -3.54 0.85 15.62
N TYR A 61 -2.96 0.15 16.58
CA TYR A 61 -3.09 0.48 17.99
C TYR A 61 -2.40 1.81 18.32
N GLU A 62 -1.17 2.00 17.86
CA GLU A 62 -0.42 3.23 18.12
C GLU A 62 -1.14 4.45 17.55
N TRP A 63 -1.67 4.34 16.33
CA TRP A 63 -2.50 5.40 15.76
C TRP A 63 -3.78 5.61 16.57
N PHE A 64 -4.40 4.55 17.09
CA PHE A 64 -5.66 4.64 17.84
C PHE A 64 -5.43 5.37 19.16
N LYS A 65 -4.36 5.01 19.86
CA LYS A 65 -3.87 5.69 21.06
C LYS A 65 -3.54 7.16 20.80
N ASN A 66 -2.96 7.47 19.64
CA ASN A 66 -2.59 8.84 19.30
C ASN A 66 -3.77 9.75 18.95
N ASP A 67 -4.87 9.15 18.48
CA ASP A 67 -6.11 9.84 18.10
C ASP A 67 -7.13 9.85 19.26
N TRP A 68 -6.90 9.06 20.32
CA TRP A 68 -7.74 8.99 21.51
C TRP A 68 -7.54 10.22 22.41
N GLU A 69 -8.60 11.00 22.60
CA GLU A 69 -8.61 12.19 23.46
C GLU A 69 -9.30 11.96 24.82
N GLY A 70 -9.85 10.77 25.05
CA GLY A 70 -10.58 10.45 26.29
C GLY A 70 -9.67 10.17 27.48
N THR A 71 -10.12 10.52 28.69
CA THR A 71 -9.42 10.19 29.95
C THR A 71 -9.67 8.76 30.44
N ASP A 72 -10.59 8.03 29.80
CA ASP A 72 -10.97 6.67 30.16
C ASP A 72 -9.89 5.65 29.74
N THR A 73 -9.05 5.27 30.69
CA THR A 73 -7.99 4.28 30.53
C THR A 73 -8.52 2.86 30.30
N GLY A 74 -9.76 2.56 30.72
CA GLY A 74 -10.40 1.26 30.54
C GLY A 74 -10.67 0.95 29.06
N LYS A 75 -11.19 1.94 28.33
CA LYS A 75 -11.40 1.83 26.87
C LYS A 75 -10.10 1.65 26.09
N LEU A 76 -9.03 2.31 26.52
CA LEU A 76 -7.71 2.14 25.90
C LEU A 76 -7.14 0.73 26.15
N LYS A 77 -7.33 0.17 27.36
CA LYS A 77 -6.97 -1.22 27.68
C LYS A 77 -7.80 -2.23 26.87
N LEU A 78 -9.10 -1.99 26.71
CA LEU A 78 -9.95 -2.83 25.87
C LEU A 78 -9.49 -2.77 24.40
N ALA A 79 -9.22 -1.57 23.88
CA ALA A 79 -8.69 -1.41 22.53
C ALA A 79 -7.35 -2.15 22.35
N PHE A 80 -6.46 -2.09 23.34
CA PHE A 80 -5.22 -2.86 23.35
C PHE A 80 -5.49 -4.36 23.29
N LEU A 81 -6.41 -4.87 24.12
CA LEU A 81 -6.79 -6.29 24.13
C LEU A 81 -7.38 -6.74 22.79
N VAL A 82 -8.21 -5.90 22.15
CA VAL A 82 -8.78 -6.21 20.84
C VAL A 82 -7.70 -6.26 19.75
N HIS A 83 -6.70 -5.37 19.81
CA HIS A 83 -5.55 -5.44 18.89
C HIS A 83 -4.67 -6.67 19.17
N LEU A 84 -4.51 -7.07 20.44
CA LEU A 84 -3.79 -8.28 20.83
C LEU A 84 -4.45 -9.55 20.27
N PHE A 85 -5.79 -9.61 20.25
CA PHE A 85 -6.55 -10.69 19.60
C PHE A 85 -6.66 -10.54 18.08
N HIS A 86 -5.86 -9.68 17.44
CA HIS A 86 -5.87 -9.43 16.00
C HIS A 86 -7.21 -8.89 15.43
N CYS A 87 -8.09 -8.37 16.29
CA CYS A 87 -9.40 -7.82 15.92
C CYS A 87 -9.39 -6.28 15.78
N GLY A 88 -8.25 -5.62 15.99
CA GLY A 88 -8.14 -4.15 15.96
C GLY A 88 -8.51 -3.50 14.63
N ILE A 89 -8.26 -4.19 13.50
CA ILE A 89 -8.69 -3.73 12.17
C ILE A 89 -10.21 -3.64 12.06
N PHE A 90 -10.97 -4.53 12.71
CA PHE A 90 -12.45 -4.45 12.69
C PHE A 90 -12.95 -3.21 13.44
N ILE A 91 -12.28 -2.80 14.52
CA ILE A 91 -12.57 -1.53 15.20
C ILE A 91 -12.34 -0.36 14.23
N ARG A 92 -11.25 -0.37 13.45
CA ARG A 92 -10.97 0.67 12.45
C ARG A 92 -12.07 0.75 11.39
N TYR A 93 -12.49 -0.38 10.83
CA TYR A 93 -13.59 -0.44 9.89
C TYR A 93 -14.90 0.05 10.50
N TRP A 94 -15.20 -0.33 11.73
CA TRP A 94 -16.39 0.13 12.44
C TRP A 94 -16.43 1.66 12.55
N PHE A 95 -15.34 2.30 12.97
CA PHE A 95 -15.26 3.76 13.02
C PHE A 95 -15.38 4.40 11.64
N ALA A 96 -14.66 3.89 10.64
CA ALA A 96 -14.72 4.40 9.27
C ALA A 96 -16.14 4.28 8.68
N LEU A 97 -16.83 3.16 8.93
CA LEU A 97 -18.22 2.96 8.50
C LEU A 97 -19.19 3.86 9.25
N LYS A 98 -18.99 4.06 10.56
CA LYS A 98 -19.82 4.98 11.36
C LYS A 98 -19.74 6.41 10.83
N TYR A 99 -18.53 6.94 10.67
CA TYR A 99 -18.32 8.30 10.15
C TYR A 99 -18.69 8.41 8.66
N GLY A 100 -18.40 7.38 7.87
CA GLY A 100 -18.78 7.30 6.45
C GLY A 100 -20.30 7.27 6.25
N CYS A 101 -21.05 6.56 7.09
CA CYS A 101 -22.50 6.50 7.02
C CYS A 101 -23.12 7.87 7.38
N GLN A 102 -22.64 8.47 8.47
CA GLN A 102 -23.08 9.80 8.92
C GLN A 102 -22.83 10.89 7.87
N THR A 103 -21.81 10.76 7.03
CA THR A 103 -21.49 11.74 5.99
C THR A 103 -22.17 11.43 4.66
N ALA A 104 -22.30 10.16 4.28
CA ALA A 104 -22.86 9.75 2.99
C ALA A 104 -24.40 9.75 2.94
N PHE A 105 -25.07 9.54 4.08
CA PHE A 105 -26.53 9.35 4.13
C PHE A 105 -27.28 10.40 4.95
N LYS A 106 -26.60 11.27 5.69
CA LYS A 106 -27.27 12.36 6.41
C LYS A 106 -27.67 13.46 5.40
N LYS A 107 -28.97 13.68 5.24
CA LYS A 107 -29.49 14.84 4.49
C LYS A 107 -29.06 16.11 5.21
N THR A 108 -28.49 17.07 4.48
CA THR A 108 -28.27 18.42 4.98
C THR A 108 -29.64 19.02 5.31
N SER A 109 -30.07 18.93 6.57
CA SER A 109 -31.20 19.70 7.05
C SER A 109 -30.74 21.15 7.09
N SER A 110 -31.06 21.88 6.04
CA SER A 110 -30.96 23.33 5.96
C SER A 110 -31.73 23.95 7.13
N THR A 111 -31.02 24.54 8.10
CA THR A 111 -31.43 25.75 8.85
C THR A 111 -30.25 26.22 9.70
N GLY A 112 -29.84 27.47 9.52
CA GLY A 112 -29.04 28.23 10.50
C GLY A 112 -27.54 28.24 10.26
N ALA A 113 -27.01 29.41 9.91
CA ALA A 113 -25.60 29.67 9.67
C ALA A 113 -24.76 29.82 10.94
N SER A 114 -23.45 29.67 10.76
CA SER A 114 -22.33 30.16 11.59
C SER A 114 -21.98 29.39 12.86
N GLU A 115 -21.07 28.42 12.70
CA GLU A 115 -19.87 28.14 13.50
C GLU A 115 -19.19 26.92 12.83
N ALA A 116 -17.86 26.87 12.77
CA ALA A 116 -17.05 25.91 11.99
C ALA A 116 -17.76 24.56 11.68
N ASP A 117 -18.22 24.42 10.43
CA ASP A 117 -19.24 23.47 9.99
C ASP A 117 -18.99 22.03 10.51
N PRO A 118 -19.79 21.51 11.46
CA PRO A 118 -19.62 20.18 12.04
C PRO A 118 -19.62 19.06 10.99
N SER A 119 -20.28 19.30 9.84
CA SER A 119 -20.28 18.37 8.71
C SER A 119 -18.90 18.23 8.07
N SER A 120 -18.13 19.31 7.99
CA SER A 120 -16.77 19.33 7.43
C SER A 120 -15.77 18.56 8.31
N TYR A 121 -15.93 18.64 9.63
CA TYR A 121 -15.10 17.91 10.59
C TYR A 121 -15.34 16.39 10.50
N ILE A 122 -16.60 15.95 10.52
CA ILE A 122 -16.94 14.51 10.42
C ILE A 122 -16.51 13.95 9.06
N GLN A 123 -16.62 14.74 7.99
CA GLN A 123 -16.12 14.38 6.66
C GLN A 123 -14.60 14.18 6.68
N LYS A 124 -13.85 15.05 7.38
CA LYS A 124 -12.39 14.91 7.53
C LYS A 124 -12.06 13.63 8.26
N GLN A 125 -12.76 13.36 9.36
CA GLN A 125 -12.56 12.16 10.16
C GLN A 125 -12.85 10.87 9.37
N ALA A 126 -13.90 10.85 8.54
CA ALA A 126 -14.19 9.72 7.66
C ALA A 126 -13.08 9.48 6.62
N ILE A 127 -12.61 10.54 5.97
CA ILE A 127 -11.53 10.46 4.96
C ILE A 127 -10.21 10.02 5.60
N ASP A 128 -9.85 10.59 6.75
CA ASP A 128 -8.63 10.24 7.47
C ASP A 128 -8.68 8.76 7.95
N ALA A 129 -9.83 8.30 8.46
CA ALA A 129 -10.01 6.90 8.87
C ALA A 129 -9.88 5.92 7.68
N VAL A 130 -10.44 6.24 6.52
CA VAL A 130 -10.28 5.42 5.30
C VAL A 130 -8.84 5.46 4.78
N THR A 131 -8.17 6.60 4.91
CA THR A 131 -6.75 6.72 4.53
C THR A 131 -5.86 5.86 5.41
N ASP A 132 -6.08 5.86 6.73
CA ASP A 132 -5.39 4.98 7.67
C ASP A 132 -5.61 3.50 7.33
N ILE A 133 -6.85 3.09 7.05
CA ILE A 133 -7.17 1.71 6.64
C ILE A 133 -6.43 1.34 5.35
N ASN A 134 -6.43 2.20 4.35
CA ASN A 134 -5.74 1.92 3.08
C ASN A 134 -4.21 1.90 3.26
N MET A 135 -3.66 2.68 4.17
CA MET A 135 -2.24 2.61 4.52
C MET A 135 -1.89 1.26 5.18
N LEU A 136 -2.68 0.80 6.14
CA LEU A 136 -2.51 -0.52 6.77
C LEU A 136 -2.70 -1.65 5.75
N ARG A 137 -3.63 -1.49 4.81
CA ARG A 137 -3.82 -2.42 3.69
C ARG A 137 -2.57 -2.52 2.83
N VAL A 138 -1.93 -1.39 2.48
CA VAL A 138 -0.65 -1.40 1.75
C VAL A 138 0.43 -2.14 2.54
N PHE A 139 0.55 -1.92 3.85
CA PHE A 139 1.50 -2.67 4.68
C PHE A 139 1.24 -4.17 4.61
N LYS A 140 -0.02 -4.58 4.78
CA LYS A 140 -0.44 -5.98 4.66
C LYS A 140 -0.05 -6.55 3.29
N THR A 141 -0.42 -5.86 2.22
CA THR A 141 -0.17 -6.28 0.84
C THR A 141 1.30 -6.60 0.56
N PHE A 142 2.24 -5.79 1.07
CA PHE A 142 3.67 -6.01 0.81
C PHE A 142 4.37 -6.93 1.83
N LEU A 143 3.84 -7.03 3.05
CA LEU A 143 4.39 -7.93 4.08
C LEU A 143 3.85 -9.37 3.97
N GLU A 144 2.67 -9.55 3.38
CA GLU A 144 1.98 -10.83 3.28
C GLU A 144 1.69 -11.24 1.84
N THR A 145 0.84 -10.49 1.13
CA THR A 145 0.35 -10.89 -0.20
C THR A 145 1.48 -10.99 -1.23
N THR A 146 2.47 -10.10 -1.19
CA THR A 146 3.57 -10.08 -2.15
C THR A 146 4.54 -11.27 -1.96
N PRO A 147 5.05 -11.56 -0.75
CA PRO A 147 5.82 -12.78 -0.51
C PRO A 147 5.04 -14.08 -0.78
N GLN A 148 3.74 -14.13 -0.45
CA GLN A 148 2.89 -15.27 -0.77
C GLN A 148 2.69 -15.46 -2.28
N LEU A 149 2.51 -14.38 -3.04
CA LEU A 149 2.43 -14.42 -4.50
C LEU A 149 3.74 -14.95 -5.10
N PHE A 150 4.86 -14.47 -4.60
CA PHE A 150 6.18 -14.96 -5.00
C PHE A 150 6.34 -16.46 -4.72
N LEU A 151 5.87 -16.93 -3.57
CA LEU A 151 5.85 -18.34 -3.21
C LEU A 151 4.96 -19.17 -4.15
N GLN A 152 3.76 -18.68 -4.46
CA GLN A 152 2.83 -19.34 -5.39
C GLN A 152 3.43 -19.48 -6.80
N ILE A 153 4.12 -18.44 -7.29
CA ILE A 153 4.81 -18.48 -8.59
C ILE A 153 5.95 -19.50 -8.54
N TYR A 154 6.76 -19.51 -7.47
CA TYR A 154 7.85 -20.48 -7.31
C TYR A 154 7.32 -21.93 -7.34
N ILE A 155 6.28 -22.24 -6.55
CA ILE A 155 5.67 -23.58 -6.51
C ILE A 155 5.12 -23.98 -7.88
N LEU A 156 4.43 -23.05 -8.56
CA LEU A 156 3.89 -23.27 -9.90
C LEU A 156 4.99 -23.64 -10.90
N MET A 157 6.11 -22.93 -10.87
CA MET A 157 7.22 -23.14 -11.79
C MET A 157 8.03 -24.41 -11.47
N GLU A 158 8.12 -24.82 -10.20
CA GLU A 158 8.88 -26.00 -9.79
C GLU A 158 8.12 -27.32 -10.01
N HIS A 159 6.81 -27.35 -9.76
CA HIS A 159 6.05 -28.61 -9.70
C HIS A 159 5.26 -28.95 -10.97
N GLY A 160 5.07 -28.01 -11.91
CA GLY A 160 4.50 -28.23 -13.25
C GLY A 160 3.06 -28.79 -13.33
N LYS A 161 2.46 -29.21 -12.21
CA LYS A 161 1.08 -29.72 -12.13
C LYS A 161 0.13 -28.55 -11.96
N THR A 162 -0.45 -28.11 -13.07
CA THR A 162 -1.23 -26.87 -13.08
C THR A 162 -2.72 -27.13 -13.09
N HIS A 163 -3.43 -26.47 -12.17
CA HIS A 163 -4.87 -26.30 -12.27
C HIS A 163 -5.20 -24.84 -12.60
N PHE A 164 -6.25 -24.61 -13.37
CA PHE A 164 -6.69 -23.26 -13.79
C PHE A 164 -6.83 -22.27 -12.61
N TYR A 165 -7.28 -22.76 -11.44
CA TYR A 165 -7.45 -21.93 -10.26
C TYR A 165 -6.15 -21.31 -9.73
N GLN A 166 -4.98 -21.93 -9.95
CA GLN A 166 -3.69 -21.37 -9.49
C GLN A 166 -3.29 -20.14 -10.31
N TYR A 167 -3.48 -20.19 -11.64
CA TYR A 167 -3.28 -19.02 -12.50
C TYR A 167 -4.25 -17.89 -12.15
N ALA A 168 -5.52 -18.22 -11.91
CA ALA A 168 -6.50 -17.24 -11.47
C ALA A 168 -6.10 -16.59 -10.14
N ALA A 169 -5.60 -17.37 -9.16
CA ALA A 169 -5.13 -16.84 -7.88
C ALA A 169 -3.91 -15.90 -8.02
N ILE A 170 -2.94 -16.25 -8.87
CA ILE A 170 -1.78 -15.40 -9.17
C ILE A 170 -2.22 -14.09 -9.81
N MET A 171 -3.10 -14.14 -10.81
CA MET A 171 -3.61 -12.94 -11.49
C MET A 171 -4.42 -12.05 -10.53
N MET A 172 -5.27 -12.66 -9.70
CA MET A 172 -6.01 -11.93 -8.67
C MET A 172 -5.07 -11.26 -7.65
N SER A 173 -3.97 -11.90 -7.29
CA SER A 173 -2.96 -11.33 -6.39
C SER A 173 -2.26 -10.11 -7.00
N PHE A 174 -1.83 -10.18 -8.27
CA PHE A 174 -1.26 -9.03 -8.98
C PHE A 174 -2.24 -7.85 -9.07
N CYS A 175 -3.51 -8.13 -9.42
CA CYS A 175 -4.57 -7.14 -9.44
C CYS A 175 -4.79 -6.53 -8.05
N GLY A 176 -4.87 -7.37 -7.01
CA GLY A 176 -5.08 -6.94 -5.62
C GLY A 176 -3.96 -6.04 -5.10
N ILE A 177 -2.70 -6.38 -5.37
CA ILE A 177 -1.55 -5.54 -4.99
C ILE A 177 -1.63 -4.16 -5.66
N SER A 178 -1.96 -4.14 -6.95
CA SER A 178 -2.03 -2.92 -7.74
C SER A 178 -3.20 -2.02 -7.34
N LEU A 179 -4.37 -2.62 -7.10
CA LEU A 179 -5.56 -1.92 -6.59
C LEU A 179 -5.30 -1.33 -5.19
N SER A 180 -4.64 -2.07 -4.29
CA SER A 180 -4.25 -1.58 -2.96
C SER A 180 -3.40 -0.30 -3.05
N MET A 181 -2.44 -0.26 -3.98
CA MET A 181 -1.62 0.94 -4.24
C MET A 181 -2.44 2.11 -4.81
N VAL A 182 -3.39 1.83 -5.69
CA VAL A 182 -4.29 2.86 -6.26
C VAL A 182 -5.21 3.43 -5.18
N ASP A 183 -5.83 2.57 -4.37
CA ASP A 183 -6.74 2.96 -3.29
C ASP A 183 -6.03 3.79 -2.22
N TYR A 184 -4.80 3.43 -1.88
CA TYR A 184 -3.97 4.25 -1.00
C TYR A 184 -3.66 5.62 -1.63
N GLN A 185 -3.24 5.66 -2.88
CA GLN A 185 -2.89 6.91 -3.55
C GLN A 185 -4.09 7.85 -3.70
N ILE A 186 -5.29 7.30 -3.94
CA ILE A 186 -6.54 8.05 -3.97
C ILE A 186 -6.89 8.58 -2.58
N SER A 187 -6.84 7.74 -1.54
CA SER A 187 -7.16 8.17 -0.17
C SER A 187 -6.17 9.19 0.39
N LEU A 188 -4.87 8.99 0.15
CA LEU A 188 -3.83 9.95 0.53
C LEU A 188 -4.05 11.32 -0.12
N ARG A 189 -4.50 11.35 -1.38
CA ARG A 189 -4.80 12.59 -2.07
C ARG A 189 -6.06 13.26 -1.51
N LYS A 190 -7.08 12.47 -1.18
CA LYS A 190 -8.33 12.95 -0.54
C LYS A 190 -8.12 13.56 0.84
N SER A 191 -7.14 13.08 1.61
CA SER A 191 -6.84 13.63 2.94
C SER A 191 -6.05 14.96 2.90
N LEU A 192 -5.54 15.35 1.73
CA LEU A 192 -4.78 16.59 1.55
C LEU A 192 -5.70 17.72 1.03
N PRO A 193 -5.59 18.94 1.59
CA PRO A 193 -6.56 20.02 1.31
C PRO A 193 -6.37 20.66 -0.07
N ASP A 194 -5.14 20.63 -0.61
CA ASP A 194 -4.73 21.36 -1.83
C ASP A 194 -4.49 20.47 -3.06
N LYS A 195 -5.07 19.27 -3.11
CA LYS A 195 -4.94 18.40 -4.29
C LYS A 195 -6.29 18.16 -4.93
N ASP A 196 -6.33 18.18 -6.27
CA ASP A 196 -7.52 17.84 -7.04
C ASP A 196 -7.78 16.34 -7.09
N GLU A 197 -9.03 15.93 -7.31
CA GLU A 197 -9.39 14.52 -7.47
C GLU A 197 -8.70 13.91 -8.70
N PHE A 198 -8.38 12.62 -8.62
CA PHE A 198 -7.96 11.88 -9.80
C PHE A 198 -9.11 11.78 -10.79
N GLN A 199 -8.89 12.25 -12.02
CA GLN A 199 -9.73 11.87 -13.15
C GLN A 199 -9.74 10.34 -13.30
N VAL A 200 -10.86 9.80 -13.76
CA VAL A 200 -11.06 8.34 -13.93
C VAL A 200 -9.93 7.73 -14.77
N LEU A 201 -9.56 8.41 -15.87
CA LEU A 201 -8.47 7.98 -16.74
C LEU A 201 -7.12 7.95 -16.02
N SER A 202 -6.79 8.94 -15.18
CA SER A 202 -5.56 8.94 -14.38
C SER A 202 -5.51 7.77 -13.40
N LYS A 203 -6.65 7.31 -12.85
CA LYS A 203 -6.72 6.12 -11.98
C LYS A 203 -6.40 4.85 -12.76
N PHE A 204 -6.99 4.70 -13.95
CA PHE A 204 -6.71 3.57 -14.84
C PHE A 204 -5.25 3.54 -15.28
N MET A 205 -4.69 4.68 -15.72
CA MET A 205 -3.28 4.76 -16.11
C MET A 205 -2.36 4.40 -14.95
N TYR A 206 -2.64 4.89 -13.75
CA TYR A 206 -1.87 4.54 -12.55
C TYR A 206 -1.97 3.05 -12.20
N LEU A 207 -3.16 2.46 -12.32
CA LEU A 207 -3.40 1.03 -12.09
C LEU A 207 -2.57 0.17 -13.05
N PHE A 208 -2.64 0.43 -14.36
CA PHE A 208 -1.90 -0.35 -15.36
C PHE A 208 -0.39 -0.21 -15.20
N TYR A 209 0.10 1.00 -14.96
CA TYR A 209 1.52 1.22 -14.65
C TYR A 209 1.97 0.40 -13.43
N LYS A 210 1.23 0.45 -12.32
CA LYS A 210 1.59 -0.31 -11.11
C LYS A 210 1.50 -1.82 -11.34
N LEU A 211 0.45 -2.29 -12.00
CA LEU A 211 0.27 -3.69 -12.34
C LEU A 211 1.44 -4.23 -13.14
N LEU A 212 1.74 -3.60 -14.27
CA LEU A 212 2.76 -4.09 -15.19
C LEU A 212 4.18 -4.01 -14.61
N THR A 213 4.51 -2.94 -13.89
CA THR A 213 5.84 -2.81 -13.26
C THR A 213 6.03 -3.80 -12.11
N ILE A 214 5.01 -4.05 -11.29
CA ILE A 214 5.06 -5.05 -10.22
C ILE A 214 5.11 -6.46 -10.82
N THR A 215 4.33 -6.75 -11.87
CA THR A 215 4.36 -8.03 -12.58
C THR A 215 5.74 -8.35 -13.13
N SER A 216 6.34 -7.44 -13.89
CA SER A 216 7.68 -7.63 -14.44
C SER A 216 8.71 -7.91 -13.34
N TRP A 217 8.65 -7.14 -12.26
CA TRP A 217 9.61 -7.24 -11.18
C TRP A 217 9.48 -8.55 -10.38
N ILE A 218 8.26 -8.93 -9.99
CA ILE A 218 8.03 -10.18 -9.24
C ILE A 218 8.43 -11.39 -10.10
N LEU A 219 8.05 -11.42 -11.38
CA LEU A 219 8.47 -12.49 -12.28
C LEU A 219 10.01 -12.56 -12.41
N SER A 220 10.68 -11.42 -12.48
CA SER A 220 12.16 -11.35 -12.50
C SER A 220 12.77 -11.97 -11.24
N ILE A 221 12.27 -11.61 -10.06
CA ILE A 221 12.76 -12.19 -8.80
C ILE A 221 12.46 -13.70 -8.76
N SER A 222 11.29 -14.13 -9.22
CA SER A 222 10.96 -15.57 -9.31
C SER A 222 11.93 -16.33 -10.21
N LEU A 223 12.32 -15.76 -11.36
CA LEU A 223 13.30 -16.35 -12.27
C LEU A 223 14.69 -16.52 -11.63
N ILE A 224 15.23 -15.50 -10.95
CA ILE A 224 16.53 -15.63 -10.28
C ILE A 224 16.47 -16.63 -9.10
N THR A 225 15.31 -16.78 -8.48
CA THR A 225 15.10 -17.74 -7.37
C THR A 225 15.16 -19.18 -7.85
N LEU A 226 14.60 -19.45 -9.02
CA LEU A 226 14.72 -20.77 -9.67
C LEU A 226 16.16 -21.08 -10.08
N LEU A 227 16.95 -20.06 -10.42
CA LEU A 227 18.38 -20.24 -10.69
C LEU A 227 19.15 -20.54 -9.40
N SER A 228 18.94 -19.73 -8.37
CA SER A 228 19.54 -19.93 -7.04
C SER A 228 18.79 -19.12 -5.97
N VAL A 229 18.17 -19.84 -5.04
CA VAL A 229 17.52 -19.25 -3.86
C VAL A 229 18.49 -18.36 -3.07
N ARG A 230 19.77 -18.76 -2.96
CA ARG A 230 20.78 -17.99 -2.23
C ARG A 230 21.04 -16.62 -2.87
N ILE A 231 21.19 -16.58 -4.19
CA ILE A 231 21.44 -15.32 -4.94
C ILE A 231 20.22 -14.41 -4.82
N SER A 232 19.01 -14.96 -4.95
CA SER A 232 17.77 -14.20 -4.79
C SER A 232 17.64 -13.58 -3.40
N VAL A 233 17.91 -14.34 -2.34
CA VAL A 233 17.88 -13.82 -0.96
C VAL A 233 18.92 -12.72 -0.76
N ILE A 234 20.15 -12.88 -1.26
CA ILE A 234 21.20 -11.85 -1.17
C ILE A 234 20.75 -10.58 -1.90
N LEU A 235 20.18 -10.71 -3.10
CA LEU A 235 19.66 -9.58 -3.87
C LEU A 235 18.56 -8.83 -3.10
N LEU A 236 17.58 -9.56 -2.55
CA LEU A 236 16.48 -8.95 -1.78
C LEU A 236 16.97 -8.24 -0.52
N ILE A 237 17.94 -8.81 0.20
CA ILE A 237 18.56 -8.18 1.37
C ILE A 237 19.30 -6.90 0.95
N PHE A 238 20.08 -6.96 -0.13
CA PHE A 238 20.80 -5.80 -0.65
C PHE A 238 19.86 -4.66 -1.05
N LEU A 239 18.79 -4.98 -1.78
CA LEU A 239 17.77 -4.00 -2.18
C LEU A 239 17.04 -3.43 -0.96
N TRP A 240 16.77 -4.24 0.05
CA TRP A 240 16.18 -3.77 1.30
C TRP A 240 17.10 -2.79 2.04
N ILE A 241 18.40 -3.09 2.15
CA ILE A 241 19.38 -2.19 2.76
C ILE A 241 19.43 -0.85 2.00
N CYS A 242 19.42 -0.89 0.66
CA CYS A 242 19.36 0.31 -0.17
C CYS A 242 18.08 1.12 0.08
N GLY A 243 16.92 0.46 0.10
CA GLY A 243 15.63 1.09 0.37
C GLY A 243 15.57 1.70 1.78
N PHE A 244 16.02 0.96 2.79
CA PHE A 244 16.04 1.41 4.19
C PHE A 244 17.00 2.58 4.41
N THR A 245 18.20 2.54 3.84
CA THR A 245 19.13 3.67 3.91
C THR A 245 18.58 4.91 3.21
N TRP A 246 17.86 4.74 2.10
CA TRP A 246 17.13 5.84 1.47
C TRP A 246 16.04 6.40 2.38
N THR A 247 15.23 5.56 3.04
CA THR A 247 14.18 6.04 3.97
C THR A 247 14.76 6.79 5.17
N LEU A 248 15.93 6.37 5.67
CA LEU A 248 16.66 7.09 6.72
C LEU A 248 17.08 8.49 6.26
N LYS A 249 17.63 8.61 5.04
CA LYS A 249 18.02 9.91 4.45
C LYS A 249 16.85 10.85 4.20
N GLN A 250 15.64 10.33 4.02
CA GLN A 250 14.45 11.17 3.80
C GLN A 250 13.97 11.89 5.07
N HIS A 251 14.47 11.54 6.26
CA HIS A 251 14.08 12.15 7.55
C HIS A 251 12.57 12.21 7.76
N THR A 252 11.91 11.06 7.67
CA THR A 252 10.45 10.95 7.85
C THR A 252 10.01 11.19 9.29
N THR A 253 8.83 11.80 9.49
CA THR A 253 8.19 12.01 10.80
C THR A 253 6.72 11.58 10.78
N PHE A 254 6.47 10.32 10.42
CA PHE A 254 5.11 9.81 10.32
C PHE A 254 4.51 9.45 11.69
N CYS A 255 5.33 8.91 12.59
CA CYS A 255 4.98 8.49 13.94
C CYS A 255 5.53 9.47 14.99
N LYS A 256 4.79 9.64 16.10
CA LYS A 256 5.23 10.50 17.23
C LYS A 256 6.41 9.89 18.01
N SER A 257 6.48 8.56 18.09
CA SER A 257 7.52 7.82 18.79
C SER A 257 8.67 7.43 17.87
N LYS A 258 9.92 7.64 18.30
CA LYS A 258 11.13 7.26 17.54
C LYS A 258 11.15 5.76 17.19
N LYS A 259 10.76 4.88 18.12
CA LYS A 259 10.73 3.43 17.88
C LYS A 259 9.76 3.07 16.75
N MET A 260 8.59 3.72 16.75
CA MET A 260 7.56 3.51 15.73
C MET A 260 7.96 4.09 14.37
N GLU A 261 8.71 5.20 14.37
CA GLU A 261 9.28 5.75 13.14
C GLU A 261 10.31 4.82 12.50
N TYR A 262 11.17 4.16 13.30
CA TYR A 262 12.08 3.14 12.79
C TYR A 262 11.33 1.95 12.20
N LEU A 263 10.29 1.45 12.88
CA LEU A 263 9.43 0.38 12.35
C LEU A 263 8.78 0.79 11.03
N TYR A 264 8.29 2.03 10.94
CA TYR A 264 7.71 2.59 9.72
C TYR A 264 8.72 2.59 8.57
N ARG A 265 9.93 3.09 8.81
CA ARG A 265 11.01 3.11 7.82
C ARG A 265 11.44 1.71 7.37
N THR A 266 11.43 0.74 8.28
CA THR A 266 11.69 -0.68 7.98
C THR A 266 10.63 -1.24 7.03
N VAL A 267 9.34 -1.05 7.34
CA VAL A 267 8.23 -1.52 6.49
C VAL A 267 8.25 -0.83 5.12
N VAL A 268 8.49 0.48 5.08
CA VAL A 268 8.61 1.19 3.81
C VAL A 268 9.84 0.72 3.01
N GLY A 269 10.95 0.40 3.68
CA GLY A 269 12.11 -0.24 3.06
C GLY A 269 11.72 -1.57 2.37
N ILE A 270 10.87 -2.38 3.00
CA ILE A 270 10.34 -3.61 2.39
C ILE A 270 9.44 -3.30 1.18
N ILE A 271 8.55 -2.32 1.29
CA ILE A 271 7.69 -1.91 0.17
C ILE A 271 8.53 -1.47 -1.04
N LEU A 272 9.62 -0.73 -0.80
CA LEU A 272 10.52 -0.26 -1.84
C LEU A 272 11.26 -1.36 -2.59
N ILE A 273 11.39 -2.56 -2.02
CA ILE A 273 11.88 -3.73 -2.77
C ILE A 273 10.95 -4.01 -3.96
N PHE A 274 9.64 -3.80 -3.82
CA PHE A 274 8.65 -4.25 -4.81
C PHE A 274 8.01 -3.12 -5.61
N SER A 275 7.78 -1.96 -4.99
CA SER A 275 7.15 -0.82 -5.67
C SER A 275 7.62 0.51 -5.08
N PHE A 276 7.76 1.51 -5.95
CA PHE A 276 8.02 2.86 -5.50
C PHE A 276 6.86 3.38 -4.62
N PHE A 277 7.19 3.67 -3.36
CA PHE A 277 6.29 4.24 -2.37
C PHE A 277 6.72 5.68 -2.07
N ASN A 278 5.84 6.65 -2.31
CA ASN A 278 6.18 8.05 -2.15
C ASN A 278 6.10 8.48 -0.68
N ILE A 279 7.27 8.66 -0.07
CA ILE A 279 7.43 8.98 1.34
C ILE A 279 7.33 10.48 1.64
N LYS A 280 7.75 11.38 0.73
CA LYS A 280 7.91 12.80 1.09
C LYS A 280 7.12 13.78 0.23
N GLY A 281 6.41 13.30 -0.79
CA GLY A 281 5.52 14.13 -1.62
C GLY A 281 6.21 15.18 -2.52
N LYS A 282 7.46 15.56 -2.27
CA LYS A 282 8.21 16.64 -2.94
C LYS A 282 9.34 16.10 -3.83
N ARG A 283 9.62 16.80 -4.94
CA ARG A 283 10.69 16.51 -5.94
C ARG A 283 10.79 15.04 -6.36
N THR A 284 9.66 14.42 -6.66
CA THR A 284 9.56 12.97 -6.85
C THR A 284 10.07 12.49 -8.21
N LYS A 285 10.07 13.33 -9.26
CA LYS A 285 10.38 12.89 -10.64
C LYS A 285 11.75 12.24 -10.78
N VAL A 286 12.80 12.84 -10.20
CA VAL A 286 14.16 12.31 -10.27
C VAL A 286 14.28 11.01 -9.47
N CYS A 287 13.74 10.96 -8.24
CA CYS A 287 13.75 9.75 -7.42
C CYS A 287 13.01 8.58 -8.08
N ILE A 288 11.86 8.86 -8.71
CA ILE A 288 11.07 7.88 -9.46
C ILE A 288 11.86 7.38 -10.67
N SER A 289 12.47 8.29 -11.43
CA SER A 289 13.27 7.94 -12.61
C SER A 289 14.46 7.06 -12.24
N ILE A 290 15.22 7.43 -11.21
CA ILE A 290 16.33 6.63 -10.69
C ILE A 290 15.83 5.24 -10.25
N TYR A 291 14.75 5.19 -9.47
CA TYR A 291 14.20 3.93 -8.96
C TYR A 291 13.82 2.97 -10.10
N TYR A 292 13.03 3.45 -11.06
CA TYR A 292 12.58 2.59 -12.16
C TYR A 292 13.71 2.25 -13.13
N ALA A 293 14.68 3.15 -13.35
CA ALA A 293 15.87 2.84 -14.13
C ALA A 293 16.70 1.73 -13.46
N THR A 294 16.94 1.80 -12.15
CA THR A 294 17.63 0.74 -11.39
C THR A 294 16.88 -0.58 -11.48
N HIS A 295 15.56 -0.59 -11.29
CA HIS A 295 14.75 -1.81 -11.43
C HIS A 295 14.84 -2.40 -12.85
N THR A 296 14.75 -1.57 -13.89
CA THR A 296 14.91 -2.01 -15.28
C THR A 296 16.28 -2.64 -15.51
N VAL A 297 17.36 -2.00 -15.05
CA VAL A 297 18.72 -2.54 -15.19
C VAL A 297 18.86 -3.88 -14.45
N VAL A 298 18.34 -3.99 -13.23
CA VAL A 298 18.40 -5.25 -12.46
C VAL A 298 17.57 -6.34 -13.13
N THR A 299 16.36 -6.05 -13.63
CA THR A 299 15.54 -7.02 -14.38
C THR A 299 16.25 -7.50 -15.64
N LEU A 300 16.82 -6.60 -16.44
CA LEU A 300 17.59 -6.97 -17.63
C LEU A 300 18.82 -7.79 -17.26
N GLY A 301 19.51 -7.44 -16.17
CA GLY A 301 20.64 -8.20 -15.63
C GLY A 301 20.26 -9.61 -15.20
N ILE A 302 19.10 -9.79 -14.54
CA ILE A 302 18.58 -11.12 -14.16
C ILE A 302 18.29 -11.96 -15.41
N LEU A 303 17.57 -11.39 -16.39
CA LEU A 303 17.26 -12.09 -17.64
C LEU A 303 18.55 -12.47 -18.39
N PHE A 304 19.54 -11.58 -18.42
CA PHE A 304 20.85 -11.84 -19.01
C PHE A 304 21.58 -12.98 -18.30
N VAL A 305 21.77 -12.90 -16.97
CA VAL A 305 22.43 -13.96 -16.18
C VAL A 305 21.77 -15.31 -16.42
N TYR A 306 20.44 -15.34 -16.46
CA TYR A 306 19.70 -16.57 -16.70
C TYR A 306 20.00 -17.18 -18.08
N MET A 307 20.08 -16.37 -19.14
CA MET A 307 20.41 -16.85 -20.49
C MET A 307 21.78 -17.51 -20.57
N PHE A 308 22.78 -17.04 -19.81
CA PHE A 308 24.15 -17.59 -19.88
C PHE A 308 24.40 -18.75 -18.91
N TRP A 309 23.75 -18.78 -17.73
CA TRP A 309 24.14 -19.70 -16.66
C TRP A 309 23.46 -21.08 -16.73
N LYS A 310 22.30 -21.20 -17.38
CA LYS A 310 21.61 -22.50 -17.55
C LYS A 310 20.93 -22.62 -18.93
N PRO A 311 21.72 -22.82 -20.01
CA PRO A 311 21.16 -23.04 -21.35
C PRO A 311 20.29 -24.31 -21.45
N SER A 312 20.46 -25.28 -20.54
CA SER A 312 19.69 -26.52 -20.49
C SER A 312 18.23 -26.36 -20.03
N ILE A 313 17.87 -25.29 -19.31
CA ILE A 313 16.49 -25.01 -18.86
C ILE A 313 15.72 -24.13 -19.87
N ILE A 314 16.41 -23.45 -20.78
CA ILE A 314 15.80 -22.63 -21.85
C ILE A 314 14.86 -23.46 -22.76
N LYS A 315 15.01 -24.78 -22.77
CA LYS A 315 14.17 -25.70 -23.54
C LYS A 315 12.75 -25.88 -22.98
N GLU A 316 12.47 -25.40 -21.76
CA GLU A 316 11.12 -25.46 -21.22
C GLU A 316 10.25 -24.31 -21.72
N ILE A 317 9.09 -24.66 -22.30
CA ILE A 317 8.10 -23.73 -22.84
C ILE A 317 7.68 -22.69 -21.78
N TYR A 318 7.54 -23.12 -20.52
CA TYR A 318 7.17 -22.24 -19.41
C TYR A 318 8.17 -21.11 -19.18
N PHE A 319 9.47 -21.37 -19.30
CA PHE A 319 10.50 -20.34 -19.14
C PHE A 319 10.41 -19.27 -20.24
N THR A 320 10.21 -19.71 -21.48
CA THR A 320 10.05 -18.80 -22.62
C THR A 320 8.83 -17.90 -22.43
N ILE A 321 7.70 -18.48 -22.00
CA ILE A 321 6.47 -17.72 -21.71
C ILE A 321 6.70 -16.70 -20.59
N VAL A 322 7.30 -17.10 -19.46
CA VAL A 322 7.54 -16.20 -18.33
C VAL A 322 8.52 -15.08 -18.71
N SER A 323 9.54 -15.37 -19.50
CA SER A 323 10.49 -14.35 -19.99
C SER A 323 9.83 -13.35 -20.94
N ILE A 324 9.01 -13.80 -21.89
CA ILE A 324 8.23 -12.93 -22.79
C ILE A 324 7.25 -12.08 -21.98
N LEU A 325 6.57 -12.67 -20.99
CA LEU A 325 5.66 -11.94 -20.10
C LEU A 325 6.40 -10.89 -19.26
N THR A 326 7.59 -11.21 -18.77
CA THR A 326 8.44 -10.30 -18.00
C THR A 326 8.89 -9.11 -18.83
N ILE A 327 9.34 -9.33 -20.07
CA ILE A 327 9.80 -8.27 -20.99
C ILE A 327 8.62 -7.40 -21.44
N SER A 328 7.51 -8.03 -21.87
CA SER A 328 6.32 -7.30 -22.33
C SER A 328 5.72 -6.44 -21.22
N SER A 329 5.61 -6.97 -20.00
CA SER A 329 5.15 -6.20 -18.83
C SER A 329 6.13 -5.10 -18.43
N LEU A 330 7.45 -5.30 -18.57
CA LEU A 330 8.44 -4.25 -18.33
C LEU A 330 8.24 -3.08 -19.29
N VAL A 331 8.26 -3.37 -20.59
CA VAL A 331 8.17 -2.35 -21.65
C VAL A 331 6.85 -1.59 -21.56
N LEU A 332 5.73 -2.31 -21.49
CA LEU A 332 4.41 -1.69 -21.34
C LEU A 332 4.32 -0.90 -20.02
N GLY A 333 4.83 -1.44 -18.92
CA GLY A 333 4.83 -0.78 -17.62
C GLY A 333 5.59 0.56 -17.63
N ILE A 334 6.75 0.62 -18.30
CA ILE A 334 7.52 1.85 -18.48
C ILE A 334 6.79 2.84 -19.41
N ILE A 335 6.14 2.38 -20.49
CA ILE A 335 5.33 3.24 -21.35
C ILE A 335 4.19 3.87 -20.54
N PHE A 336 3.42 3.07 -19.80
CA PHE A 336 2.35 3.57 -18.92
C PHE A 336 2.88 4.50 -17.83
N LEU A 337 4.06 4.22 -17.25
CA LEU A 337 4.73 5.10 -16.30
C LEU A 337 5.01 6.48 -16.92
N VAL A 338 5.64 6.52 -18.10
CA VAL A 338 6.00 7.77 -18.79
C VAL A 338 4.75 8.55 -19.18
N VAL A 339 3.77 7.88 -19.80
CA VAL A 339 2.47 8.49 -20.16
C VAL A 339 1.76 9.04 -18.93
N TYR A 340 1.74 8.28 -17.82
CA TYR A 340 1.20 8.74 -16.57
C TYR A 340 1.93 9.99 -16.09
N TYR A 341 3.26 9.98 -15.97
CA TYR A 341 4.00 11.14 -15.44
C TYR A 341 4.00 12.38 -16.33
N ASN A 342 3.82 12.23 -17.63
CA ASN A 342 3.76 13.33 -18.58
C ASN A 342 2.37 13.96 -18.71
N HIS A 343 1.31 13.13 -18.78
CA HIS A 343 -0.04 13.62 -19.10
C HIS A 343 -1.03 13.54 -17.94
N PHE A 344 -0.88 12.57 -17.04
CA PHE A 344 -1.90 12.26 -16.02
C PHE A 344 -1.45 12.48 -14.58
N HIS A 345 -0.14 12.57 -14.35
CA HIS A 345 0.43 12.87 -13.04
C HIS A 345 0.17 14.35 -12.81
N PRO A 346 -0.62 14.68 -11.79
CA PRO A 346 -0.98 16.06 -11.54
C PRO A 346 0.26 16.73 -10.96
N THR A 347 1.09 17.27 -11.85
CA THR A 347 2.32 17.97 -11.51
C THR A 347 2.03 19.45 -11.68
N THR A 348 1.99 20.17 -10.55
CA THR A 348 2.16 21.64 -10.40
C THR A 348 1.01 22.50 -10.95
N TYR A 349 0.46 23.46 -10.22
CA TYR A 349 1.11 24.39 -9.31
C TYR A 349 0.58 24.31 -7.87
N CYS A 350 1.49 24.24 -6.90
CA CYS A 350 1.26 24.98 -5.67
C CYS A 350 1.05 26.43 -6.12
N ARG A 351 -0.18 26.93 -6.10
CA ARG A 351 -0.37 28.36 -5.92
C ARG A 351 0.44 28.66 -4.65
N PRO A 352 1.41 29.59 -4.66
CA PRO A 352 1.91 30.14 -3.41
C PRO A 352 0.64 30.48 -2.65
N GLN A 353 0.48 29.88 -1.47
CA GLN A 353 -0.52 30.33 -0.54
C GLN A 353 -0.15 31.79 -0.34
N ALA A 354 -0.87 32.68 -1.02
CA ALA A 354 -0.82 34.09 -0.74
C ALA A 354 -1.07 34.12 0.76
N TYR A 355 -0.05 34.55 1.48
CA TYR A 355 -0.19 35.05 2.82
C TYR A 355 -1.43 35.96 2.74
N SER A 356 -2.58 35.49 3.20
CA SER A 356 -3.70 36.38 3.43
C SER A 356 -3.13 37.39 4.39
N ASP A 357 -3.03 38.64 3.92
CA ASP A 357 -2.57 39.78 4.69
C ASP A 357 -3.08 39.63 6.12
N GLU A 358 -2.15 39.73 7.07
CA GLU A 358 -2.50 39.96 8.46
C GLU A 358 -3.33 41.25 8.49
N VAL A 359 -4.65 41.09 8.42
CA VAL A 359 -5.57 42.13 8.85
C VAL A 359 -5.46 42.12 10.37
N ASP A 360 -4.77 43.14 10.87
CA ASP A 360 -4.71 43.49 12.29
C ASP A 360 -6.14 43.54 12.85
N GLY A 361 -6.50 42.47 13.56
CA GLY A 361 -7.84 42.26 14.08
C GLY A 361 -7.80 41.40 15.34
N VAL A 362 -7.62 42.07 16.47
CA VAL A 362 -7.94 41.74 17.87
C VAL A 362 -7.92 40.25 18.27
N ALA A 363 -7.05 39.95 19.23
CA ALA A 363 -6.89 38.68 19.92
C ALA A 363 -8.22 38.02 20.34
N GLY A 364 -8.58 36.95 19.64
CA GLY A 364 -9.72 36.09 19.97
C GLY A 364 -9.53 34.69 19.39
N GLN A 365 -9.12 33.75 20.24
CA GLN A 365 -9.28 32.30 20.09
C GLN A 365 -8.80 31.67 18.76
N LYS A 366 -7.50 31.37 18.67
CA LYS A 366 -6.93 30.44 17.67
C LYS A 366 -7.58 29.06 17.81
N VAL A 367 -8.64 28.78 17.05
CA VAL A 367 -9.09 27.42 16.78
C VAL A 367 -8.00 26.75 15.94
N ARG A 368 -7.10 26.03 16.60
CA ARG A 368 -6.07 25.22 15.96
C ARG A 368 -6.77 24.08 15.21
N VAL A 369 -7.07 24.28 13.93
CA VAL A 369 -7.49 23.19 13.03
C VAL A 369 -6.39 22.12 13.09
N LYS A 370 -6.67 20.97 13.71
CA LYS A 370 -5.71 19.87 13.81
C LYS A 370 -5.31 19.43 12.40
N THR A 371 -4.05 19.68 12.05
CA THR A 371 -3.43 19.22 10.81
C THR A 371 -3.41 17.69 10.81
N GLY A 372 -3.88 17.07 9.73
CA GLY A 372 -3.97 15.60 9.64
C GLY A 372 -2.59 14.94 9.65
N ARG A 373 -2.49 13.67 10.07
CA ARG A 373 -1.22 12.91 10.13
C ARG A 373 -0.45 12.97 8.80
N PHE A 374 -1.16 12.75 7.69
CA PHE A 374 -0.60 12.78 6.34
C PHE A 374 -0.26 14.20 5.84
N GLN A 375 -0.93 15.24 6.36
CA GLN A 375 -0.59 16.63 6.06
C GLN A 375 0.74 17.01 6.73
N ASN A 376 0.91 16.68 8.02
CA ASN A 376 2.18 16.90 8.73
C ASN A 376 3.34 16.13 8.08
N PHE A 377 3.06 14.91 7.59
CA PHE A 377 4.03 14.05 6.93
C PHE A 377 4.56 14.61 5.60
N LEU A 378 3.71 15.29 4.81
CA LEU A 378 4.07 15.77 3.47
C LEU A 378 4.50 17.25 3.43
N MET A 379 4.27 18.03 4.49
CA MET A 379 4.64 19.45 4.55
C MET A 379 6.11 19.68 4.93
N GLN A 380 6.83 18.67 5.43
CA GLN A 380 8.28 18.71 5.69
C GLN A 380 9.12 18.33 4.45
#